data_AF-A0A3L7YTI8-F1
#
_entry.id   AF-A0A3L7YTI8-F1
#
_cell.length_a   1.000
_cell.length_b   1.000
_cell.length_c   1.000
_cell.angle_alpha   90.00
_cell.angle_beta   90.00
_cell.angle_gamma   90.00
#
_symmetry.space_group_name_H-M   'P 1'
#
loop_
_entity.id
_entity.type
_entity.pdbx_description
1 polymer ?
#
loop_
_entity_poly.entity_id
_entity_poly.type
_entity_poly.pdbx_seq_one_letter_code
_entity_poly.pdbx_strand_id
1 'polypeptide(L)'
;MAKPSGNGRIRVGIIGSGAISQIIHLPILRQLREQFEIAALCDISAETMSILGVEYGVPAHAQFTDYRALCASDLVDAVLICPLGTHVPYAIEALKHGKHVLVEKPLTSRVDEADAFVAASHEAREKHGAVTLMAYMKRHDAGYQYAQRLVRPLADKGEIRFVEAHHIHSRNERYMDYFPVIRPTDIPDSARAAARAEHESVLAAALGPNPDDQVAKCFGGMMGSSIHDVYTLSGLLGRPKSIIASEVWDDGHCWRAMFEFPNGTKVNYAWIDIRDVRRFQQEFACYGPDIRVSLTLAMPFIAGDASTVRVQQMEPSPADPAPYGRHDGTAHAGDTRPGIVLPGGEGWPAAGTAHTEKFVTPGFDNQFKREWQHFHACITRGVEPLVGAQEARDDTAFIIEWARATRGV
;
A
#
# COMPACT_ATOMS: atom_id res chain seq x y z
N MET A 1 -3.15 1.22 -30.16
CA MET A 1 -3.17 0.15 -29.14
C MET A 1 -2.05 -0.82 -29.45
N ALA A 2 -1.04 -0.91 -28.59
CA ALA A 2 -0.11 -2.04 -28.62
C ALA A 2 -0.93 -3.31 -28.35
N LYS A 3 -1.07 -4.17 -29.35
CA LYS A 3 -1.77 -5.45 -29.16
C LYS A 3 -0.85 -6.38 -28.36
N PRO A 4 -1.38 -7.16 -27.41
CA PRO A 4 -0.61 -8.23 -26.77
C PRO A 4 0.09 -9.07 -27.84
N SER A 5 1.28 -9.57 -27.54
CA SER A 5 2.04 -10.42 -28.45
C SER A 5 1.18 -11.60 -28.96
N GLY A 6 1.57 -12.23 -30.08
CA GLY A 6 0.77 -13.25 -30.79
C GLY A 6 0.36 -14.50 -29.96
N ASN A 7 0.81 -14.61 -28.71
CA ASN A 7 0.42 -15.64 -27.73
C ASN A 7 -0.59 -15.15 -26.66
N GLY A 8 -1.01 -13.88 -26.68
CA GLY A 8 -1.99 -13.29 -25.75
C GLY A 8 -1.40 -12.77 -24.42
N ARG A 9 -0.09 -12.92 -24.17
CA ARG A 9 0.58 -12.44 -22.94
C ARG A 9 1.09 -11.01 -23.09
N ILE A 10 1.13 -10.30 -21.96
CA ILE A 10 1.74 -8.98 -21.85
C ILE A 10 3.25 -9.15 -21.58
N ARG A 11 4.09 -8.58 -22.45
CA ARG A 11 5.55 -8.59 -22.29
C ARG A 11 5.97 -7.47 -21.35
N VAL A 12 6.60 -7.81 -20.23
CA VAL A 12 6.93 -6.88 -19.15
C VAL A 12 8.44 -6.67 -19.09
N GLY A 13 8.85 -5.40 -19.11
CA GLY A 13 10.21 -4.98 -18.74
C GLY A 13 10.29 -4.61 -17.26
N ILE A 14 11.37 -4.99 -16.58
CA ILE A 14 11.59 -4.64 -15.17
C ILE A 14 12.66 -3.57 -15.08
N ILE A 15 12.32 -2.37 -14.61
CA ILE A 15 13.25 -1.27 -14.38
C ILE A 15 13.51 -1.15 -12.88
N GLY A 16 14.76 -1.41 -12.48
CA GLY A 16 15.16 -1.57 -11.08
C GLY A 16 15.01 -3.02 -10.64
N SER A 17 16.13 -3.65 -10.27
CA SER A 17 16.19 -5.05 -9.85
C SER A 17 16.66 -5.18 -8.40
N GLY A 18 16.22 -4.25 -7.55
CA GLY A 18 16.44 -4.29 -6.11
C GLY A 18 15.60 -5.36 -5.40
N ALA A 19 15.62 -5.32 -4.07
CA ALA A 19 15.03 -6.38 -3.25
C ALA A 19 13.54 -6.62 -3.50
N ILE A 20 12.72 -5.57 -3.70
CA ILE A 20 11.28 -5.75 -3.95
C ILE A 20 11.03 -6.50 -5.27
N SER A 21 11.80 -6.20 -6.31
CA SER A 21 11.72 -6.88 -7.59
C SER A 21 12.09 -8.37 -7.46
N GLN A 22 13.21 -8.66 -6.80
CA GLN A 22 13.72 -10.03 -6.62
C GLN A 22 12.87 -10.89 -5.67
N ILE A 23 12.38 -10.32 -4.56
CA ILE A 23 11.62 -11.06 -3.55
C ILE A 23 10.15 -11.23 -3.97
N ILE A 24 9.56 -10.22 -4.61
CA ILE A 24 8.10 -10.16 -4.83
C ILE A 24 7.75 -10.23 -6.31
N HIS A 25 8.11 -9.22 -7.12
CA HIS A 25 7.53 -9.08 -8.46
C HIS A 25 7.98 -10.17 -9.43
N LEU A 26 9.28 -10.47 -9.49
CA LEU A 26 9.81 -11.50 -10.40
C LEU A 26 9.23 -12.90 -10.09
N PRO A 27 9.21 -13.38 -8.83
CA PRO A 27 8.53 -14.63 -8.48
C PRO A 27 7.03 -14.64 -8.83
N ILE A 28 6.31 -13.53 -8.62
CA ILE A 28 4.88 -13.43 -8.93
C ILE A 28 4.64 -13.46 -10.44
N LEU A 29 5.44 -12.73 -11.23
CA LEU A 29 5.35 -12.77 -12.68
C LEU A 29 5.61 -14.18 -13.23
N ARG A 30 6.56 -14.92 -12.63
CA ARG A 30 6.78 -16.34 -12.95
C ARG A 30 5.55 -17.20 -12.64
N GLN A 31 4.85 -16.96 -11.53
CA GLN A 31 3.58 -17.63 -11.21
C GLN A 31 2.45 -17.26 -12.18
N LEU A 32 2.47 -16.03 -12.72
CA LEU A 32 1.49 -15.50 -13.66
C LEU A 32 1.93 -15.63 -15.12
N ARG A 33 2.80 -16.60 -15.45
CA ARG A 33 3.37 -16.86 -16.80
C ARG A 33 2.37 -17.12 -17.93
N GLU A 34 1.10 -17.36 -17.59
CA GLU A 34 0.00 -17.48 -18.57
C GLU A 34 -0.58 -16.11 -18.97
N GLN A 35 -0.34 -15.06 -18.17
CA GLN A 35 -0.78 -13.68 -18.41
C GLN A 35 0.38 -12.76 -18.79
N PHE A 36 1.57 -13.02 -18.25
CA PHE A 36 2.74 -12.17 -18.40
C PHE A 36 3.97 -12.94 -18.87
N GLU A 37 4.86 -12.23 -19.55
CA GLU A 37 6.19 -12.68 -19.91
C GLU A 37 7.21 -11.67 -19.36
N ILE A 38 8.21 -12.14 -18.61
CA ILE A 38 9.35 -11.30 -18.21
C ILE A 38 10.24 -11.17 -19.44
N ALA A 39 10.04 -10.11 -20.21
CA ALA A 39 10.61 -9.96 -21.55
C ALA A 39 11.92 -9.20 -21.57
N ALA A 40 12.13 -8.31 -20.57
CA ALA A 40 13.36 -7.55 -20.45
C ALA A 40 13.67 -7.21 -18.98
N LEU A 41 14.94 -7.03 -18.66
CA LEU A 41 15.42 -6.54 -17.38
C LEU A 41 16.25 -5.28 -17.60
N CYS A 42 16.17 -4.34 -16.66
CA CYS A 42 16.98 -3.13 -16.64
C CYS A 42 17.42 -2.80 -15.22
N ASP A 43 18.73 -2.68 -15.03
CA ASP A 43 19.35 -2.17 -13.81
C ASP A 43 20.71 -1.57 -14.17
N ILE A 44 21.22 -0.65 -13.35
CA ILE A 44 22.55 -0.08 -13.55
C ILE A 44 23.67 -1.12 -13.32
N SER A 45 23.37 -2.21 -12.61
CA SER A 45 24.28 -3.34 -12.39
C SER A 45 24.19 -4.37 -13.52
N ALA A 46 25.26 -4.52 -14.28
CA ALA A 46 25.37 -5.58 -15.29
C ALA A 46 25.48 -6.96 -14.64
N GLU A 47 26.11 -7.04 -13.45
CA GLU A 47 26.18 -8.25 -12.63
C GLU A 47 24.77 -8.77 -12.29
N THR A 48 23.90 -7.89 -11.79
CA THR A 48 22.51 -8.23 -11.43
C THR A 48 21.72 -8.68 -12.66
N MET A 49 21.87 -7.98 -13.79
CA MET A 49 21.20 -8.34 -15.04
C MET A 49 21.60 -9.72 -15.55
N SER A 50 22.88 -10.05 -15.50
CA SER A 50 23.38 -11.36 -15.95
C SER A 50 22.81 -12.50 -15.11
N ILE A 51 22.86 -12.37 -13.77
CA ILE A 51 22.39 -13.40 -12.85
C ILE A 51 20.88 -13.60 -12.98
N LEU A 52 20.10 -12.51 -12.89
CA LEU A 52 18.64 -12.59 -13.02
C LEU A 52 18.20 -13.01 -14.42
N GLY A 53 18.96 -12.62 -15.45
CA GLY A 53 18.71 -13.04 -16.82
C GLY A 53 18.81 -14.55 -17.00
N VAL A 54 19.80 -15.19 -16.36
CA VAL A 54 19.89 -16.66 -16.31
C VAL A 54 18.73 -17.26 -15.50
N GLU A 55 18.42 -16.71 -14.32
CA GLU A 55 17.38 -17.25 -13.44
C GLU A 55 15.97 -17.20 -14.05
N TYR A 56 15.64 -16.11 -14.74
CA TYR A 56 14.31 -15.87 -15.31
C TYR A 56 14.24 -16.09 -16.82
N GLY A 57 15.33 -16.51 -17.47
CA GLY A 57 15.37 -16.84 -18.89
C GLY A 57 15.33 -15.62 -19.82
N VAL A 58 15.85 -14.48 -19.38
CA VAL A 58 15.91 -13.23 -20.18
C VAL A 58 17.25 -13.17 -20.92
N PRO A 59 17.26 -13.23 -22.27
CA PRO A 59 18.49 -13.29 -23.04
C PRO A 59 19.28 -11.97 -22.98
N ALA A 60 20.59 -12.03 -23.22
CA ALA A 60 21.49 -10.87 -23.10
C ALA A 60 21.06 -9.64 -23.93
N HIS A 61 20.46 -9.82 -25.11
CA HIS A 61 19.96 -8.70 -25.93
C HIS A 61 18.71 -8.01 -25.36
N ALA A 62 18.07 -8.60 -24.35
CA ALA A 62 16.93 -8.07 -23.62
C ALA A 62 17.30 -7.64 -22.19
N GLN A 63 18.59 -7.55 -21.89
CA GLN A 63 19.14 -7.02 -20.64
C GLN A 63 19.70 -5.62 -20.93
N PHE A 64 19.25 -4.64 -20.16
CA PHE A 64 19.56 -3.23 -20.37
C PHE A 64 20.25 -2.64 -19.13
N THR A 65 21.13 -1.67 -19.35
CA THR A 65 21.70 -0.82 -18.28
C THR A 65 21.27 0.64 -18.40
N ASP A 66 20.51 0.98 -19.44
CA ASP A 66 19.84 2.27 -19.62
C ASP A 66 18.34 2.03 -19.84
N TYR A 67 17.52 2.55 -18.93
CA TYR A 67 16.07 2.38 -18.99
C TYR A 67 15.47 3.03 -20.23
N ARG A 68 16.09 4.07 -20.80
CA ARG A 68 15.60 4.73 -22.03
C ARG A 68 15.60 3.76 -23.20
N ALA A 69 16.66 2.95 -23.30
CA ALA A 69 16.77 1.91 -24.33
C ALA A 69 15.71 0.81 -24.15
N LEU A 70 15.41 0.42 -22.91
CA LEU A 70 14.30 -0.51 -22.63
C LEU A 70 12.95 0.11 -23.01
N CYS A 71 12.69 1.37 -22.60
CA CYS A 71 11.44 2.08 -22.90
C CYS A 71 11.19 2.23 -24.41
N ALA A 72 12.26 2.49 -25.18
CA ALA A 72 12.19 2.60 -26.64
C ALA A 72 12.09 1.23 -27.36
N SER A 73 12.32 0.13 -26.66
CA SER A 73 12.37 -1.21 -27.27
C SER A 73 10.98 -1.76 -27.60
N ASP A 74 10.87 -2.46 -28.74
CA ASP A 74 9.68 -3.22 -29.12
C ASP A 74 9.56 -4.58 -28.39
N LEU A 75 10.54 -4.92 -27.52
CA LEU A 75 10.51 -6.15 -26.73
C LEU A 75 9.41 -6.14 -25.66
N VAL A 76 8.99 -4.96 -25.19
CA VAL A 76 8.07 -4.82 -24.05
C VAL A 76 6.80 -4.06 -24.40
N ASP A 77 5.68 -4.49 -23.80
CA ASP A 77 4.36 -3.84 -23.87
C ASP A 77 4.11 -2.99 -22.60
N ALA A 78 4.63 -3.45 -21.46
CA ALA A 78 4.49 -2.82 -20.16
C ALA A 78 5.82 -2.79 -19.40
N VAL A 79 5.94 -1.91 -18.42
CA VAL A 79 7.09 -1.88 -17.50
C VAL A 79 6.65 -1.85 -16.04
N LEU A 80 7.39 -2.57 -15.19
CA LEU A 80 7.44 -2.33 -13.75
C LEU A 80 8.57 -1.34 -13.47
N ILE A 81 8.29 -0.30 -12.68
CA ILE A 81 9.28 0.70 -12.27
C ILE A 81 9.45 0.61 -10.76
N CYS A 82 10.61 0.16 -10.32
CA CYS A 82 10.98 0.03 -8.91
C CYS A 82 12.48 0.27 -8.59
N PRO A 83 13.18 1.24 -9.23
CA PRO A 83 14.52 1.63 -8.80
C PRO A 83 14.49 2.36 -7.45
N LEU A 84 15.65 2.56 -6.83
CA LEU A 84 15.76 3.42 -5.65
C LEU A 84 15.61 4.89 -6.04
N GLY A 85 14.91 5.69 -5.22
CA GLY A 85 14.74 7.14 -5.42
C GLY A 85 13.41 7.49 -6.07
N THR A 86 13.36 8.55 -6.88
CA THR A 86 12.15 8.92 -7.62
C THR A 86 11.84 7.93 -8.75
N HIS A 87 10.56 7.62 -8.95
CA HIS A 87 10.11 6.77 -10.07
C HIS A 87 9.68 7.57 -11.30
N VAL A 88 9.50 8.89 -11.15
CA VAL A 88 8.88 9.76 -12.16
C VAL A 88 9.63 9.79 -13.50
N PRO A 89 10.97 9.95 -13.57
CA PRO A 89 11.69 9.99 -14.85
C PRO A 89 11.53 8.71 -15.67
N TYR A 90 11.61 7.56 -15.00
CA TYR A 90 11.43 6.24 -15.61
C TYR A 90 10.00 6.07 -16.15
N ALA A 91 9.00 6.48 -15.35
CA ALA A 91 7.60 6.38 -15.71
C ALA A 91 7.23 7.27 -16.90
N ILE A 92 7.65 8.54 -16.88
CA ILE A 92 7.43 9.47 -17.99
C ILE A 92 8.07 8.93 -19.27
N GLU A 93 9.29 8.39 -19.19
CA GLU A 93 9.98 7.87 -20.38
C GLU A 93 9.28 6.66 -20.99
N ALA A 94 8.77 5.76 -20.15
CA ALA A 94 7.98 4.62 -20.61
C ALA A 94 6.64 5.06 -21.24
N LEU A 95 5.96 6.02 -20.62
CA LEU A 95 4.68 6.57 -21.09
C LEU A 95 4.82 7.28 -22.44
N LYS A 96 5.92 8.02 -22.67
CA LYS A 96 6.23 8.64 -23.99
C LYS A 96 6.31 7.62 -25.12
N HIS A 97 6.76 6.41 -24.82
CA HIS A 97 6.83 5.30 -25.77
C HIS A 97 5.55 4.44 -25.79
N GLY A 98 4.47 4.91 -25.16
CA GLY A 98 3.17 4.25 -25.13
C GLY A 98 3.13 2.95 -24.32
N LYS A 99 4.12 2.72 -23.43
CA LYS A 99 4.15 1.54 -22.57
C LYS A 99 3.13 1.66 -21.45
N HIS A 100 2.49 0.55 -21.07
CA HIS A 100 1.75 0.49 -19.81
C HIS A 100 2.74 0.52 -18.64
N VAL A 101 2.41 1.20 -17.54
CA VAL A 101 3.30 1.35 -16.39
C VAL A 101 2.64 0.88 -15.10
N LEU A 102 3.32 -0.02 -14.40
CA LEU A 102 3.10 -0.32 -12.99
C LEU A 102 4.25 0.32 -12.21
N VAL A 103 3.94 1.25 -11.31
CA VAL A 103 4.96 2.06 -10.62
C VAL A 103 4.94 1.74 -9.14
N GLU A 104 6.08 1.32 -8.58
CA GLU A 104 6.21 1.09 -7.15
C GLU A 104 5.97 2.36 -6.34
N LYS A 105 5.69 2.16 -5.05
CA LYS A 105 5.52 3.27 -4.09
C LYS A 105 6.82 3.48 -3.29
N PRO A 106 7.07 4.70 -2.80
CA PRO A 106 6.37 5.93 -3.15
C PRO A 106 6.69 6.39 -4.58
N LEU A 107 5.78 7.13 -5.23
CA LEU A 107 5.99 7.66 -6.59
C LEU A 107 7.22 8.58 -6.65
N THR A 108 7.25 9.55 -5.74
CA THR A 108 8.30 10.55 -5.56
C THR A 108 8.03 11.25 -4.22
N SER A 109 9.02 12.02 -3.76
CA SER A 109 8.95 12.90 -2.60
C SER A 109 8.86 14.38 -3.01
N ARG A 110 8.45 14.65 -4.25
CA ARG A 110 8.33 15.99 -4.83
C ARG A 110 6.98 16.18 -5.53
N VAL A 111 6.25 17.24 -5.17
CA VAL A 111 4.92 17.50 -5.74
C VAL A 111 4.99 17.89 -7.21
N ASP A 112 6.00 18.67 -7.62
CA ASP A 112 6.18 19.10 -9.00
C ASP A 112 6.51 17.92 -9.94
N GLU A 113 7.31 16.96 -9.48
CA GLU A 113 7.54 15.71 -10.22
C GLU A 113 6.24 14.88 -10.32
N ALA A 114 5.47 14.80 -9.25
CA ALA A 114 4.21 14.08 -9.25
C ALA A 114 3.17 14.73 -10.20
N ASP A 115 3.14 16.06 -10.27
CA ASP A 115 2.31 16.80 -11.24
C ASP A 115 2.72 16.48 -12.68
N ALA A 116 4.04 16.42 -12.97
CA ALA A 116 4.55 16.03 -14.28
C ALA A 116 4.18 14.58 -14.65
N PHE A 117 4.20 13.67 -13.68
CA PHE A 117 3.76 12.29 -13.88
C PHE A 117 2.27 12.19 -14.22
N VAL A 118 1.41 12.94 -13.53
CA VAL A 118 -0.03 13.00 -13.83
C VAL A 118 -0.25 13.46 -15.28
N ALA A 119 0.40 14.55 -15.69
CA ALA A 119 0.29 15.06 -17.05
C ALA A 119 0.72 14.02 -18.10
N ALA A 120 1.86 13.36 -17.89
CA ALA A 120 2.35 12.32 -18.80
C ALA A 120 1.42 11.09 -18.86
N SER A 121 0.83 10.69 -17.73
CA SER A 121 -0.14 9.60 -17.67
C SER A 121 -1.40 9.91 -18.47
N HIS A 122 -1.94 11.14 -18.37
CA HIS A 122 -3.08 11.57 -19.17
C HIS A 122 -2.75 11.58 -20.67
N GLU A 123 -1.63 12.20 -21.06
CA GLU A 123 -1.20 12.26 -22.46
C GLU A 123 -1.04 10.84 -23.06
N ALA A 124 -0.38 9.94 -22.34
CA ALA A 124 -0.16 8.58 -22.82
C ALA A 124 -1.46 7.74 -22.87
N ARG A 125 -2.39 7.95 -21.93
CA ARG A 125 -3.72 7.34 -21.98
C ARG A 125 -4.48 7.79 -23.22
N GLU A 126 -4.49 9.08 -23.51
CA GLU A 126 -5.19 9.65 -24.68
C GLU A 126 -4.57 9.20 -26.01
N LYS A 127 -3.24 9.31 -26.13
CA LYS A 127 -2.52 9.07 -27.38
C LYS A 127 -2.30 7.58 -27.68
N HIS A 128 -2.06 6.78 -26.66
CA HIS A 128 -1.62 5.38 -26.82
C HIS A 128 -2.59 4.36 -26.21
N GLY A 129 -3.53 4.79 -25.36
CA GLY A 129 -4.30 3.90 -24.51
C GLY A 129 -3.45 3.30 -23.39
N ALA A 130 -2.33 3.94 -23.03
CA ALA A 130 -1.45 3.45 -21.98
C ALA A 130 -2.20 3.42 -20.64
N VAL A 131 -1.87 2.42 -19.81
CA VAL A 131 -2.45 2.24 -18.47
C VAL A 131 -1.37 2.61 -17.47
N THR A 132 -1.73 3.44 -16.50
CA THR A 132 -0.90 3.72 -15.33
C THR A 132 -1.57 3.14 -14.11
N LEU A 133 -0.87 2.27 -13.39
CA LEU A 133 -1.28 1.76 -12.09
C LEU A 133 -0.15 2.01 -11.08
N MET A 134 -0.52 2.49 -9.90
CA MET A 134 0.39 2.62 -8.76
C MET A 134 0.33 1.35 -7.91
N ALA A 135 1.49 0.83 -7.51
CA ALA A 135 1.62 -0.43 -6.79
C ALA A 135 1.27 -0.27 -5.30
N TYR A 136 -0.01 -0.05 -5.03
CA TYR A 136 -0.57 0.03 -3.69
C TYR A 136 -1.28 -1.26 -3.34
N MET A 137 -0.49 -2.32 -3.17
CA MET A 137 -0.95 -3.70 -3.07
C MET A 137 -2.03 -3.92 -1.99
N LYS A 138 -1.98 -3.19 -0.86
CA LYS A 138 -3.00 -3.31 0.22
C LYS A 138 -4.43 -2.97 -0.25
N ARG A 139 -4.59 -2.19 -1.32
CA ARG A 139 -5.90 -1.91 -1.98
C ARG A 139 -6.50 -3.15 -2.66
N HIS A 140 -5.64 -4.10 -3.01
CA HIS A 140 -5.99 -5.34 -3.65
C HIS A 140 -6.17 -6.48 -2.65
N ASP A 141 -5.81 -6.28 -1.37
CA ASP A 141 -5.97 -7.27 -0.31
C ASP A 141 -7.45 -7.65 -0.08
N ALA A 142 -7.70 -8.94 0.15
CA ALA A 142 -9.05 -9.48 0.32
C ALA A 142 -9.75 -8.93 1.58
N GLY A 143 -9.00 -8.85 2.67
CA GLY A 143 -9.41 -8.24 3.94
C GLY A 143 -9.75 -6.78 3.78
N TYR A 144 -8.85 -6.02 3.14
CA TYR A 144 -9.07 -4.61 2.85
C TYR A 144 -10.35 -4.38 2.04
N GLN A 145 -10.53 -5.08 0.92
CA GLN A 145 -11.72 -4.90 0.08
C GLN A 145 -13.00 -5.33 0.78
N TYR A 146 -12.95 -6.33 1.65
CA TYR A 146 -14.09 -6.70 2.49
C TYR A 146 -14.43 -5.59 3.48
N ALA A 147 -13.44 -5.07 4.22
CA ALA A 147 -13.64 -3.96 5.14
C ALA A 147 -14.13 -2.70 4.41
N GLN A 148 -13.60 -2.40 3.22
CA GLN A 148 -14.00 -1.27 2.40
C GLN A 148 -15.48 -1.34 2.00
N ARG A 149 -16.01 -2.51 1.63
CA ARG A 149 -17.44 -2.67 1.30
C ARG A 149 -18.37 -2.37 2.48
N LEU A 150 -17.89 -2.57 3.71
CA LEU A 150 -18.66 -2.28 4.93
C LEU A 150 -18.50 -0.81 5.35
N VAL A 151 -17.27 -0.30 5.34
CA VAL A 151 -16.92 1.02 5.88
C VAL A 151 -17.27 2.15 4.91
N ARG A 152 -17.01 1.98 3.62
CA ARG A 152 -17.14 3.08 2.65
C ARG A 152 -18.55 3.66 2.56
N PRO A 153 -19.63 2.85 2.50
CA PRO A 153 -21.00 3.38 2.48
C PRO A 153 -21.37 4.20 3.73
N LEU A 154 -20.81 3.83 4.89
CA LEU A 154 -21.01 4.56 6.15
C LEU A 154 -20.20 5.86 6.14
N ALA A 155 -18.97 5.82 5.64
CA ALA A 155 -18.12 7.00 5.50
C ALA A 155 -18.73 8.01 4.53
N ASP A 156 -19.29 7.57 3.40
CA ASP A 156 -19.95 8.44 2.41
C ASP A 156 -21.19 9.15 2.99
N LYS A 157 -21.83 8.57 4.03
CA LYS A 157 -22.94 9.18 4.79
C LYS A 157 -22.49 10.02 6.00
N GLY A 158 -21.19 10.06 6.31
CA GLY A 158 -20.68 10.70 7.52
C GLY A 158 -20.99 9.94 8.81
N GLU A 159 -21.26 8.63 8.73
CA GLU A 159 -21.63 7.79 9.89
C GLU A 159 -20.41 7.20 10.61
N ILE A 160 -19.24 7.16 9.97
CA ILE A 160 -17.99 6.78 10.65
C ILE A 160 -17.54 7.95 11.53
N ARG A 161 -17.57 7.75 12.85
CA ARG A 161 -17.25 8.79 13.85
C ARG A 161 -15.76 8.92 14.09
N PHE A 162 -15.08 7.78 14.16
CA PHE A 162 -13.70 7.68 14.56
C PHE A 162 -13.04 6.48 13.88
N VAL A 163 -11.75 6.61 13.59
CA VAL A 163 -10.90 5.46 13.22
C VAL A 163 -9.65 5.47 14.07
N GLU A 164 -9.29 4.29 14.54
CA GLU A 164 -8.03 4.04 15.19
C GLU A 164 -7.15 3.23 14.24
N ALA A 165 -5.97 3.74 13.90
CA ALA A 165 -5.04 3.12 12.97
C ALA A 165 -3.66 2.98 13.63
N HIS A 166 -3.16 1.75 13.71
CA HIS A 166 -1.86 1.46 14.30
C HIS A 166 -1.01 0.63 13.35
N HIS A 167 0.22 1.05 13.16
CA HIS A 167 1.23 0.33 12.41
C HIS A 167 2.42 0.08 13.32
N ILE A 168 2.48 -1.14 13.83
CA ILE A 168 3.54 -1.64 14.67
C ILE A 168 4.54 -2.34 13.75
N HIS A 169 5.63 -1.61 13.47
CA HIS A 169 6.64 -2.03 12.53
C HIS A 169 7.80 -2.74 13.24
N SER A 170 8.46 -3.60 12.48
CA SER A 170 9.66 -4.33 12.89
C SER A 170 10.69 -4.20 11.78
N ARG A 171 11.97 -4.46 12.08
CA ARG A 171 13.05 -4.27 11.11
C ARG A 171 12.87 -5.14 9.85
N ASN A 172 12.71 -4.49 8.69
CA ASN A 172 12.52 -5.18 7.41
C ASN A 172 13.69 -6.13 7.09
N GLU A 173 14.93 -5.78 7.47
CA GLU A 173 16.10 -6.62 7.23
C GLU A 173 15.93 -8.02 7.82
N ARG A 174 15.27 -8.12 8.99
CA ARG A 174 15.04 -9.41 9.65
C ARG A 174 14.15 -10.35 8.84
N TYR A 175 13.28 -9.82 7.97
CA TYR A 175 12.47 -10.63 7.05
C TYR A 175 13.17 -10.81 5.72
N MET A 176 13.84 -9.77 5.23
CA MET A 176 14.50 -9.78 3.92
C MET A 176 15.74 -10.66 3.90
N ASP A 177 16.44 -10.83 5.02
CA ASP A 177 17.63 -11.69 5.13
C ASP A 177 17.33 -13.18 4.92
N TYR A 178 16.05 -13.59 4.95
CA TYR A 178 15.65 -14.95 4.57
C TYR A 178 15.67 -15.20 3.06
N PHE A 179 15.75 -14.14 2.25
CA PHE A 179 15.71 -14.24 0.79
C PHE A 179 17.12 -14.08 0.21
N PRO A 180 17.50 -14.88 -0.80
CA PRO A 180 18.79 -14.77 -1.46
C PRO A 180 18.79 -13.60 -2.45
N VAL A 181 18.76 -12.37 -1.92
CA VAL A 181 18.80 -11.14 -2.73
C VAL A 181 20.21 -10.91 -3.24
N ILE A 182 20.35 -10.76 -4.57
CA ILE A 182 21.59 -10.37 -5.22
C ILE A 182 21.92 -8.94 -4.80
N ARG A 183 23.11 -8.75 -4.22
CA ARG A 183 23.66 -7.46 -3.84
C ARG A 183 24.86 -7.17 -4.75
N PRO A 184 24.71 -6.33 -5.78
CA PRO A 184 25.76 -6.14 -6.76
C PRO A 184 26.97 -5.41 -6.21
N THR A 185 28.14 -5.76 -6.75
CA THR A 185 29.43 -5.16 -6.41
C THR A 185 29.88 -4.11 -7.43
N ASP A 186 29.23 -4.07 -8.59
CA ASP A 186 29.62 -3.26 -9.76
C ASP A 186 28.93 -1.88 -9.85
N ILE A 187 28.16 -1.48 -8.84
CA ILE A 187 27.50 -0.16 -8.82
C ILE A 187 28.56 0.96 -8.73
N PRO A 188 28.66 1.87 -9.73
CA PRO A 188 29.67 2.93 -9.74
C PRO A 188 29.50 3.93 -8.59
N ASP A 189 30.62 4.44 -8.05
CA ASP A 189 30.60 5.46 -6.99
C ASP A 189 29.88 6.74 -7.41
N SER A 190 29.96 7.10 -8.69
CA SER A 190 29.23 8.24 -9.26
C SER A 190 27.72 8.08 -9.15
N ALA A 191 27.20 6.86 -9.36
CA ALA A 191 25.77 6.55 -9.21
C ALA A 191 25.34 6.63 -7.74
N ARG A 192 26.18 6.15 -6.82
CA ARG A 192 25.92 6.25 -5.36
C ARG A 192 25.92 7.72 -4.90
N ALA A 193 26.88 8.52 -5.38
CA ALA A 193 26.96 9.93 -5.08
C ALA A 193 25.76 10.70 -5.65
N ALA A 194 25.34 10.40 -6.88
CA ALA A 194 24.15 10.99 -7.49
C ALA A 194 22.87 10.67 -6.68
N ALA A 195 22.68 9.41 -6.29
CA ALA A 195 21.53 9.00 -5.46
C ALA A 195 21.52 9.71 -4.10
N ARG A 196 22.68 9.90 -3.47
CA ARG A 196 22.80 10.68 -2.23
C ARG A 196 22.45 12.15 -2.42
N ALA A 197 22.99 12.78 -3.47
CA ALA A 197 22.71 14.18 -3.77
C ALA A 197 21.22 14.41 -4.11
N GLU A 198 20.60 13.47 -4.82
CA GLU A 198 19.16 13.47 -5.09
C GLU A 198 18.37 13.38 -3.77
N HIS A 199 18.71 12.44 -2.89
CA HIS A 199 18.05 12.31 -1.58
C HIS A 199 18.14 13.59 -0.74
N GLU A 200 19.32 14.21 -0.66
CA GLU A 200 19.53 15.47 0.06
C GLU A 200 18.71 16.62 -0.56
N SER A 201 18.67 16.71 -1.89
CA SER A 201 17.87 17.72 -2.62
C SER A 201 16.37 17.54 -2.39
N VAL A 202 15.91 16.29 -2.43
CA VAL A 202 14.52 15.90 -2.18
C VAL A 202 14.10 16.27 -0.76
N LEU A 203 14.91 15.93 0.24
CA LEU A 203 14.63 16.26 1.63
C LEU A 203 14.51 17.77 1.84
N ALA A 204 15.44 18.54 1.27
CA ALA A 204 15.41 20.00 1.34
C ALA A 204 14.18 20.60 0.65
N ALA A 205 13.73 20.04 -0.48
CA ALA A 205 12.51 20.47 -1.15
C ALA A 205 11.24 20.11 -0.37
N ALA A 206 11.22 18.94 0.25
CA ALA A 206 10.09 18.46 1.03
C ALA A 206 9.96 19.21 2.35
N LEU A 207 11.02 19.38 3.13
CA LEU A 207 10.94 19.89 4.51
C LEU A 207 11.51 21.31 4.70
N GLY A 208 12.12 21.88 3.67
CA GLY A 208 12.85 23.14 3.76
C GLY A 208 14.32 22.96 4.19
N PRO A 209 15.11 24.05 4.28
CA PRO A 209 16.49 23.98 4.70
C PRO A 209 16.60 23.66 6.20
N ASN A 210 17.53 22.77 6.55
CA ASN A 210 17.84 22.36 7.93
C ASN A 210 16.61 21.91 8.74
N PRO A 211 15.88 20.87 8.28
CA PRO A 211 14.78 20.32 9.06
C PRO A 211 15.27 19.78 10.41
N ASP A 212 14.38 19.71 11.39
CA ASP A 212 14.63 18.96 12.62
C ASP A 212 15.07 17.52 12.30
N ASP A 213 16.07 17.02 13.02
CA ASP A 213 16.70 15.73 12.72
C ASP A 213 15.73 14.56 12.88
N GLN A 214 14.82 14.60 13.88
CA GLN A 214 13.81 13.56 14.05
C GLN A 214 12.78 13.61 12.91
N VAL A 215 12.38 14.81 12.49
CA VAL A 215 11.43 14.99 11.37
C VAL A 215 12.06 14.52 10.05
N ALA A 216 13.35 14.80 9.83
CA ALA A 216 14.08 14.33 8.65
C ALA A 216 14.16 12.79 8.60
N LYS A 217 14.49 12.13 9.71
CA LYS A 217 14.52 10.67 9.84
C LYS A 217 13.13 10.06 9.62
N CYS A 218 12.12 10.64 10.26
CA CYS A 218 10.73 10.20 10.18
C CYS A 218 10.18 10.31 8.75
N PHE A 219 10.51 11.37 7.99
CA PHE A 219 9.99 11.56 6.63
C PHE A 219 10.29 10.38 5.69
N GLY A 220 11.50 9.81 5.78
CA GLY A 220 11.83 8.58 5.03
C GLY A 220 10.93 7.40 5.40
N GLY A 221 10.66 7.22 6.69
CA GLY A 221 9.73 6.22 7.21
C GLY A 221 8.27 6.47 6.80
N MET A 222 7.83 7.73 6.78
CA MET A 222 6.50 8.11 6.31
C MET A 222 6.31 7.79 4.83
N MET A 223 7.26 8.18 3.98
CA MET A 223 7.24 7.93 2.54
C MET A 223 7.39 6.43 2.21
N GLY A 224 8.20 5.69 2.96
CA GLY A 224 8.45 4.27 2.72
C GLY A 224 7.38 3.35 3.31
N SER A 225 6.79 3.73 4.45
CA SER A 225 5.92 2.88 5.26
C SER A 225 4.53 3.50 5.49
N SER A 226 4.42 4.69 6.09
CA SER A 226 3.10 5.29 6.38
C SER A 226 2.27 5.62 5.15
N ILE A 227 2.89 5.77 3.97
CA ILE A 227 2.17 5.82 2.68
C ILE A 227 1.17 4.68 2.56
N HIS A 228 1.51 3.49 3.06
CA HIS A 228 0.63 2.34 3.12
C HIS A 228 -0.66 2.60 3.88
N ASP A 229 -0.57 3.31 4.98
CA ASP A 229 -1.69 3.59 5.85
C ASP A 229 -2.53 4.73 5.30
N VAL A 230 -1.88 5.76 4.77
CA VAL A 230 -2.55 6.92 4.15
C VAL A 230 -3.46 6.47 3.01
N TYR A 231 -2.97 5.74 2.01
CA TYR A 231 -3.84 5.34 0.90
C TYR A 231 -4.88 4.28 1.30
N THR A 232 -4.60 3.49 2.36
CA THR A 232 -5.57 2.55 2.92
C THR A 232 -6.75 3.33 3.50
N LEU A 233 -6.47 4.33 4.34
CA LEU A 233 -7.48 5.26 4.85
C LEU A 233 -8.17 6.03 3.72
N SER A 234 -7.43 6.50 2.71
CA SER A 234 -7.96 7.30 1.59
C SER A 234 -9.11 6.62 0.86
N GLY A 235 -9.10 5.29 0.68
CA GLY A 235 -10.27 4.63 0.10
C GLY A 235 -11.24 4.00 1.06
N LEU A 236 -10.94 3.91 2.36
CA LEU A 236 -11.99 3.64 3.36
C LEU A 236 -12.86 4.87 3.56
N LEU A 237 -12.26 6.07 3.62
CA LEU A 237 -12.90 7.29 4.13
C LEU A 237 -12.97 8.45 3.13
N GLY A 238 -12.35 8.33 1.96
CA GLY A 238 -12.00 9.49 1.13
C GLY A 238 -10.66 10.08 1.59
N ARG A 239 -10.18 11.14 0.94
CA ARG A 239 -8.85 11.68 1.24
C ARG A 239 -8.84 12.45 2.57
N PRO A 240 -7.73 12.44 3.33
CA PRO A 240 -7.57 13.34 4.46
C PRO A 240 -7.74 14.80 4.04
N LYS A 241 -8.47 15.58 4.84
CA LYS A 241 -8.71 17.01 4.65
C LYS A 241 -7.64 17.86 5.35
N SER A 242 -7.20 17.45 6.54
CA SER A 242 -6.25 18.22 7.33
C SER A 242 -5.52 17.35 8.37
N ILE A 243 -4.34 17.81 8.80
CA ILE A 243 -3.61 17.29 9.96
C ILE A 243 -3.98 18.15 11.18
N ILE A 244 -4.67 17.56 12.16
CA ILE A 244 -5.07 18.21 13.41
C ILE A 244 -3.85 18.37 14.34
N ALA A 245 -3.05 17.31 14.45
CA ALA A 245 -1.83 17.28 15.24
C ALA A 245 -0.91 16.21 14.69
N SER A 246 0.41 16.43 14.78
CA SER A 246 1.40 15.38 14.54
C SER A 246 2.67 15.60 15.34
N GLU A 247 3.24 14.50 15.82
CA GLU A 247 4.47 14.49 16.60
C GLU A 247 5.34 13.30 16.24
N VAL A 248 6.64 13.47 16.46
CA VAL A 248 7.67 12.44 16.32
C VAL A 248 8.51 12.39 17.60
N TRP A 249 8.89 11.18 17.99
CA TRP A 249 9.75 10.92 19.15
C TRP A 249 10.66 9.70 18.88
N ASP A 250 11.45 9.33 19.90
CA ASP A 250 12.39 8.19 19.84
C ASP A 250 13.38 8.31 18.67
N ASP A 251 13.95 9.50 18.47
CA ASP A 251 14.94 9.78 17.41
C ASP A 251 14.40 9.52 15.98
N GLY A 252 13.12 9.82 15.76
CA GLY A 252 12.48 9.60 14.46
C GLY A 252 11.94 8.18 14.24
N HIS A 253 12.03 7.29 15.22
CA HIS A 253 11.56 5.90 15.12
C HIS A 253 10.09 5.71 15.50
N CYS A 254 9.44 6.73 16.06
CA CYS A 254 8.02 6.68 16.39
C CYS A 254 7.35 7.99 16.02
N TRP A 255 6.15 7.91 15.42
CA TRP A 255 5.36 9.09 15.11
C TRP A 255 3.87 8.81 15.20
N ARG A 256 3.11 9.86 15.48
CA ARG A 256 1.65 9.82 15.50
C ARG A 256 1.05 11.04 14.84
N ALA A 257 -0.21 10.90 14.44
CA ALA A 257 -0.97 11.99 13.89
C ALA A 257 -2.46 11.84 14.16
N MET A 258 -3.16 12.97 14.18
CA MET A 258 -4.61 13.02 14.10
C MET A 258 -5.01 13.67 12.78
N PHE A 259 -5.85 12.99 12.00
CA PHE A 259 -6.35 13.50 10.72
C PHE A 259 -7.84 13.81 10.80
N GLU A 260 -8.28 14.85 10.09
CA GLU A 260 -9.70 15.09 9.79
C GLU A 260 -9.99 14.69 8.35
N PHE A 261 -11.11 14.01 8.09
CA PHE A 261 -11.59 13.67 6.76
C PHE A 261 -12.80 14.54 6.37
N PRO A 262 -13.09 14.73 5.05
CA PRO A 262 -14.17 15.60 4.57
C PRO A 262 -15.55 15.29 5.12
N ASN A 263 -15.81 14.03 5.46
CA ASN A 263 -17.05 13.54 6.05
C ASN A 263 -17.16 13.76 7.57
N GLY A 264 -16.18 14.43 8.19
CA GLY A 264 -16.13 14.71 9.63
C GLY A 264 -15.48 13.60 10.47
N THR A 265 -15.12 12.46 9.87
CA THR A 265 -14.40 11.38 10.55
C THR A 265 -13.04 11.89 11.04
N LYS A 266 -12.70 11.56 12.29
CA LYS A 266 -11.36 11.79 12.84
C LYS A 266 -10.61 10.48 12.92
N VAL A 267 -9.33 10.49 12.57
CA VAL A 267 -8.46 9.31 12.63
C VAL A 267 -7.33 9.57 13.60
N ASN A 268 -7.15 8.68 14.57
CA ASN A 268 -5.94 8.62 15.39
C ASN A 268 -5.00 7.59 14.79
N TYR A 269 -3.86 8.05 14.29
CA TYR A 269 -2.85 7.24 13.62
C TYR A 269 -1.57 7.18 14.45
N ALA A 270 -0.99 5.98 14.60
CA ALA A 270 0.35 5.81 15.14
C ALA A 270 1.17 4.81 14.32
N TRP A 271 2.44 5.16 14.10
CA TRP A 271 3.45 4.27 13.56
C TRP A 271 4.58 4.13 14.57
N ILE A 272 4.92 2.90 14.93
CA ILE A 272 5.84 2.61 16.03
C ILE A 272 6.82 1.53 15.57
N ASP A 273 8.12 1.84 15.60
CA ASP A 273 9.19 0.87 15.34
C ASP A 273 9.53 0.07 16.60
N ILE A 274 8.96 -1.14 16.74
CA ILE A 274 9.34 -2.09 17.79
C ILE A 274 10.45 -3.01 17.29
N ARG A 275 11.63 -2.42 17.08
CA ARG A 275 12.84 -2.97 16.45
C ARG A 275 13.18 -4.44 16.78
N ASP A 276 12.93 -4.86 18.03
CA ASP A 276 13.31 -6.18 18.55
C ASP A 276 12.18 -7.22 18.53
N VAL A 277 10.94 -6.82 18.24
CA VAL A 277 9.79 -7.72 18.17
C VAL A 277 9.55 -8.11 16.72
N ARG A 278 9.58 -9.41 16.42
CA ARG A 278 9.38 -9.95 15.06
C ARG A 278 7.92 -9.99 14.60
N ARG A 279 7.01 -9.36 15.34
CA ARG A 279 5.59 -9.36 15.02
C ARG A 279 5.21 -8.02 14.42
N PHE A 280 5.06 -8.00 13.11
CA PHE A 280 4.40 -6.93 12.39
C PHE A 280 2.91 -6.90 12.76
N GLN A 281 2.36 -5.71 13.00
CA GLN A 281 0.91 -5.53 13.09
C GLN A 281 0.52 -4.24 12.37
N GLN A 282 -0.56 -4.31 11.62
CA GLN A 282 -1.14 -3.14 10.97
C GLN A 282 -2.65 -3.26 11.04
N GLU A 283 -3.29 -2.34 11.76
CA GLU A 283 -4.69 -2.46 12.15
C GLU A 283 -5.44 -1.15 11.92
N PHE A 284 -6.69 -1.28 11.47
CA PHE A 284 -7.63 -0.17 11.27
C PHE A 284 -8.96 -0.53 11.90
N ALA A 285 -9.35 0.14 12.98
CA ALA A 285 -10.65 -0.02 13.63
C ALA A 285 -11.54 1.18 13.31
N CYS A 286 -12.58 0.97 12.51
CA CYS A 286 -13.57 1.98 12.14
C CYS A 286 -14.79 1.88 13.04
N TYR A 287 -15.23 3.00 13.61
CA TYR A 287 -16.32 3.07 14.57
C TYR A 287 -17.51 3.87 14.01
N GLY A 288 -18.61 3.18 13.74
CA GLY A 288 -19.90 3.76 13.40
C GLY A 288 -20.84 3.88 14.61
N PRO A 289 -22.11 4.26 14.40
CA PRO A 289 -23.09 4.38 15.47
C PRO A 289 -23.47 3.03 16.12
N ASP A 290 -23.56 1.96 15.31
CA ASP A 290 -24.05 0.63 15.70
C ASP A 290 -23.19 -0.52 15.15
N ILE A 291 -22.05 -0.18 14.52
CA ILE A 291 -21.11 -1.11 13.91
C ILE A 291 -19.67 -0.70 14.19
N ARG A 292 -18.81 -1.70 14.41
CA ARG A 292 -17.35 -1.57 14.41
C ARG A 292 -16.76 -2.57 13.43
N VAL A 293 -15.85 -2.08 12.58
CA VAL A 293 -15.11 -2.90 11.62
C VAL A 293 -13.63 -2.77 11.93
N SER A 294 -12.99 -3.83 12.40
CA SER A 294 -11.55 -3.91 12.63
C SER A 294 -10.89 -4.74 11.53
N LEU A 295 -10.04 -4.12 10.73
CA LEU A 295 -9.20 -4.75 9.72
C LEU A 295 -7.80 -4.96 10.30
N THR A 296 -7.27 -6.17 10.26
CA THR A 296 -5.87 -6.48 10.53
C THR A 296 -5.23 -6.97 9.23
N LEU A 297 -4.26 -6.21 8.72
CA LEU A 297 -3.56 -6.53 7.48
C LEU A 297 -2.39 -7.49 7.72
N ALA A 298 -2.26 -8.47 6.82
CA ALA A 298 -1.18 -9.45 6.83
C ALA A 298 0.20 -8.85 6.50
N MET A 299 1.25 -9.55 6.92
CA MET A 299 2.63 -9.15 6.59
C MET A 299 2.89 -9.39 5.09
N PRO A 300 3.30 -8.37 4.31
CA PRO A 300 3.44 -8.49 2.84
C PRO A 300 4.44 -9.56 2.37
N PHE A 301 5.47 -9.88 3.16
CA PHE A 301 6.52 -10.83 2.77
C PHE A 301 6.23 -12.29 3.14
N ILE A 302 5.17 -12.57 3.92
CA ILE A 302 4.85 -13.93 4.35
C ILE A 302 3.78 -14.51 3.41
N ALA A 303 4.18 -15.49 2.59
CA ALA A 303 3.25 -16.16 1.71
C ALA A 303 2.19 -16.94 2.50
N GLY A 304 0.92 -16.75 2.15
CA GLY A 304 -0.21 -17.44 2.78
C GLY A 304 -0.67 -16.84 4.11
N ASP A 305 -0.04 -15.78 4.60
CA ASP A 305 -0.61 -14.96 5.68
C ASP A 305 -1.84 -14.20 5.15
N ALA A 306 -2.89 -14.11 5.94
CA ALA A 306 -4.18 -13.59 5.49
C ALA A 306 -4.68 -12.47 6.37
N SER A 307 -5.09 -11.38 5.73
CA SER A 307 -5.74 -10.27 6.41
C SER A 307 -7.10 -10.71 6.96
N THR A 308 -7.41 -10.26 8.18
CA THR A 308 -8.64 -10.62 8.88
C THR A 308 -9.49 -9.39 9.13
N VAL A 309 -10.81 -9.57 9.18
CA VAL A 309 -11.77 -8.53 9.49
C VAL A 309 -12.68 -9.00 10.60
N ARG A 310 -12.74 -8.22 11.68
CA ARG A 310 -13.70 -8.41 12.77
C ARG A 310 -14.80 -7.38 12.66
N VAL A 311 -16.05 -7.86 12.58
CA VAL A 311 -17.24 -7.02 12.51
C VAL A 311 -18.05 -7.21 13.79
N GLN A 312 -18.28 -6.13 14.52
CA GLN A 312 -19.11 -6.10 15.71
C GLN A 312 -20.32 -5.20 15.43
N GLN A 313 -21.54 -5.71 15.59
CA GLN A 313 -22.74 -4.92 15.29
C GLN A 313 -23.96 -5.40 16.07
N MET A 314 -24.98 -4.55 16.14
CA MET A 314 -26.29 -4.92 16.67
C MET A 314 -27.16 -5.49 15.53
N GLU A 315 -27.55 -6.76 15.62
CA GLU A 315 -28.45 -7.40 14.65
C GLU A 315 -29.84 -7.63 15.26
N PRO A 316 -30.92 -7.59 14.46
CA PRO A 316 -32.25 -7.92 14.94
C PRO A 316 -32.31 -9.32 15.57
N SER A 317 -32.74 -9.42 16.84
CA SER A 317 -32.86 -10.68 17.58
C SER A 317 -34.33 -11.07 17.77
N PRO A 318 -34.74 -12.29 17.39
CA PRO A 318 -36.09 -12.79 17.66
C PRO A 318 -36.38 -13.06 19.14
N ALA A 319 -35.37 -13.04 20.02
CA ALA A 319 -35.51 -13.38 21.45
C ALA A 319 -34.60 -12.53 22.36
N ASP A 320 -35.05 -12.36 23.61
CA ASP A 320 -34.49 -11.65 24.78
C ASP A 320 -33.02 -11.17 24.63
N PRO A 321 -32.77 -9.85 24.63
CA PRO A 321 -31.44 -9.29 24.41
C PRO A 321 -30.56 -9.48 25.64
N ALA A 322 -29.80 -10.57 25.68
CA ALA A 322 -28.68 -10.63 26.62
C ALA A 322 -27.66 -9.53 26.24
N PRO A 323 -27.24 -8.67 27.18
CA PRO A 323 -26.39 -7.51 26.90
C PRO A 323 -24.97 -7.88 26.41
N TYR A 324 -24.58 -9.15 26.50
CA TYR A 324 -23.35 -9.71 25.97
C TYR A 324 -23.66 -11.11 25.43
N GLY A 325 -23.24 -11.39 24.19
CA GLY A 325 -23.68 -12.54 23.39
C GLY A 325 -23.58 -13.89 24.10
N ARG A 326 -24.40 -14.85 23.65
CA ARG A 326 -24.22 -16.26 24.00
C ARG A 326 -22.84 -16.70 23.49
N HIS A 327 -21.92 -16.97 24.42
CA HIS A 327 -20.76 -17.80 24.12
C HIS A 327 -21.26 -19.17 23.62
N ASP A 328 -20.57 -19.65 22.59
CA ASP A 328 -20.63 -20.98 22.03
C ASP A 328 -20.84 -22.10 23.07
N GLY A 329 -22.08 -22.59 23.15
CA GLY A 329 -22.37 -24.01 23.32
C GLY A 329 -22.22 -24.67 24.69
N THR A 330 -21.70 -24.03 25.74
CA THR A 330 -21.68 -24.64 27.10
C THR A 330 -22.42 -23.80 28.12
N ALA A 331 -23.76 -23.87 28.10
CA ALA A 331 -24.53 -23.52 29.28
C ALA A 331 -24.27 -24.60 30.34
N HIS A 332 -23.49 -24.29 31.37
CA HIS A 332 -23.46 -25.11 32.57
C HIS A 332 -24.86 -25.11 33.19
N ALA A 333 -25.51 -26.27 33.20
CA ALA A 333 -26.75 -26.47 33.93
C ALA A 333 -26.49 -26.23 35.43
N GLY A 334 -26.87 -25.05 35.93
CA GLY A 334 -26.71 -24.68 37.34
C GLY A 334 -26.31 -23.24 37.65
N ASP A 335 -26.11 -22.35 36.67
CA ASP A 335 -25.80 -20.94 36.99
C ASP A 335 -27.05 -20.20 37.51
N THR A 336 -27.15 -20.09 38.84
CA THR A 336 -28.23 -19.41 39.57
C THR A 336 -27.89 -17.97 39.93
N ARG A 337 -26.82 -17.38 39.36
CA ARG A 337 -26.47 -15.99 39.64
C ARG A 337 -27.57 -15.05 39.15
N PRO A 338 -28.11 -14.17 40.01
CA PRO A 338 -29.11 -13.20 39.57
C PRO A 338 -28.51 -12.30 38.50
N GLY A 339 -29.25 -12.11 37.40
CA GLY A 339 -28.85 -11.21 36.32
C GLY A 339 -28.50 -9.83 36.87
N ILE A 340 -27.39 -9.26 36.41
CA ILE A 340 -26.98 -7.91 36.78
C ILE A 340 -28.03 -6.94 36.25
N VAL A 341 -28.85 -6.38 37.14
CA VAL A 341 -29.74 -5.26 36.82
C VAL A 341 -28.91 -3.98 36.90
N LEU A 342 -28.61 -3.38 35.76
CA LEU A 342 -27.95 -2.08 35.71
C LEU A 342 -28.86 -1.01 36.32
N PRO A 343 -28.39 -0.20 37.28
CA PRO A 343 -29.21 0.83 37.91
C PRO A 343 -29.28 2.08 37.00
N GLY A 344 -30.49 2.48 36.61
CA GLY A 344 -30.75 3.70 35.83
C GLY A 344 -31.58 3.42 34.57
N GLY A 345 -32.80 3.94 34.54
CA GLY A 345 -33.83 3.67 33.53
C GLY A 345 -33.60 4.30 32.16
N GLU A 346 -32.47 3.99 31.53
CA GLU A 346 -32.25 4.07 30.09
C GLU A 346 -31.60 2.76 29.62
N GLY A 347 -32.25 1.63 29.90
CA GLY A 347 -31.84 0.36 29.31
C GLY A 347 -31.94 0.44 27.79
N TRP A 348 -31.02 -0.23 27.08
CA TRP A 348 -31.14 -0.47 25.63
C TRP A 348 -32.58 -0.91 25.32
N PRO A 349 -33.28 -0.32 24.33
CA PRO A 349 -34.68 -0.65 24.06
C PRO A 349 -34.85 -2.18 24.02
N ALA A 350 -35.58 -2.69 25.02
CA ALA A 350 -35.48 -4.06 25.49
C ALA A 350 -36.22 -5.09 24.61
N ALA A 351 -36.31 -4.85 23.30
CA ALA A 351 -36.85 -5.83 22.36
C ALA A 351 -36.17 -5.68 21.00
N GLY A 352 -35.51 -6.75 20.56
CA GLY A 352 -35.30 -6.98 19.14
C GLY A 352 -33.90 -6.76 18.59
N THR A 353 -32.83 -6.52 19.38
CA THR A 353 -31.45 -6.45 18.85
C THR A 353 -30.43 -7.13 19.76
N ALA A 354 -29.50 -7.90 19.21
CA ALA A 354 -28.40 -8.56 19.93
C ALA A 354 -27.03 -8.16 19.37
N HIS A 355 -26.03 -8.06 20.25
CA HIS A 355 -24.64 -7.89 19.82
C HIS A 355 -24.15 -9.16 19.12
N THR A 356 -23.60 -8.99 17.93
CA THR A 356 -22.95 -10.05 17.16
C THR A 356 -21.51 -9.66 16.89
N GLU A 357 -20.63 -10.66 16.90
CA GLU A 357 -19.23 -10.52 16.52
C GLU A 357 -18.90 -11.59 15.48
N LYS A 358 -18.35 -11.15 14.34
CA LYS A 358 -17.98 -12.02 13.22
C LYS A 358 -16.51 -11.83 12.90
N PHE A 359 -15.76 -12.93 12.87
CA PHE A 359 -14.37 -12.97 12.42
C PHE A 359 -14.34 -13.52 11.00
N VAL A 360 -13.80 -12.75 10.06
CA VAL A 360 -13.81 -13.08 8.64
C VAL A 360 -12.38 -13.08 8.12
N THR A 361 -12.01 -14.13 7.40
CA THR A 361 -10.77 -14.21 6.61
C THR A 361 -11.18 -14.29 5.14
N PRO A 362 -11.30 -13.14 4.42
CA PRO A 362 -11.94 -13.13 3.10
C PRO A 362 -11.16 -13.86 2.01
N GLY A 363 -9.86 -14.10 2.20
CA GLY A 363 -9.04 -14.85 1.26
C GLY A 363 -7.58 -14.90 1.70
N PHE A 364 -6.85 -15.87 1.13
CA PHE A 364 -5.41 -16.08 1.36
C PHE A 364 -4.56 -15.67 0.14
N ASP A 365 -5.20 -15.05 -0.85
CA ASP A 365 -4.55 -14.62 -2.08
C ASP A 365 -3.54 -13.51 -1.78
N ASN A 366 -2.32 -13.67 -2.30
CA ASN A 366 -1.28 -12.66 -2.17
C ASN A 366 -1.71 -11.34 -2.83
N GLN A 367 -1.68 -10.25 -2.07
CA GLN A 367 -2.10 -8.91 -2.51
C GLN A 367 -1.33 -8.37 -3.73
N PHE A 368 -0.03 -8.65 -3.86
CA PHE A 368 0.76 -8.26 -5.04
C PHE A 368 0.37 -9.08 -6.28
N LYS A 369 0.01 -10.36 -6.11
CA LYS A 369 -0.51 -11.18 -7.21
C LYS A 369 -1.83 -10.62 -7.72
N ARG A 370 -2.72 -10.21 -6.80
CA ARG A 370 -4.00 -9.57 -7.14
C ARG A 370 -3.82 -8.23 -7.83
N GLU A 371 -2.81 -7.46 -7.43
CA GLU A 371 -2.42 -6.21 -8.10
C GLU A 371 -1.97 -6.43 -9.54
N TRP A 372 -1.10 -7.41 -9.80
CA TRP A 372 -0.72 -7.77 -11.17
C TRP A 372 -1.90 -8.24 -12.01
N GLN A 373 -2.80 -9.03 -11.43
CA GLN A 373 -4.04 -9.45 -12.11
C GLN A 373 -4.98 -8.26 -12.40
N HIS A 374 -5.03 -7.28 -11.51
CA HIS A 374 -5.76 -6.03 -11.73
C HIS A 374 -5.12 -5.23 -12.87
N PHE A 375 -3.79 -5.09 -12.88
CA PHE A 375 -3.06 -4.45 -13.97
C PHE A 375 -3.32 -5.12 -15.33
N HIS A 376 -3.28 -6.46 -15.37
CA HIS A 376 -3.66 -7.23 -16.55
C HIS A 376 -5.10 -6.92 -16.99
N ALA A 377 -6.04 -6.87 -16.04
CA ALA A 377 -7.43 -6.53 -16.32
C ALA A 377 -7.60 -5.12 -16.88
N CYS A 378 -6.82 -4.16 -16.37
CA CYS A 378 -6.83 -2.80 -16.88
C CYS A 378 -6.39 -2.74 -18.34
N ILE A 379 -5.33 -3.47 -18.69
CA ILE A 379 -4.77 -3.49 -20.05
C ILE A 379 -5.68 -4.25 -21.02
N THR A 380 -6.16 -5.43 -20.63
CA THR A 380 -6.84 -6.36 -21.55
C THR A 380 -8.35 -6.20 -21.60
N ARG A 381 -8.96 -5.68 -20.52
CA ARG A 381 -10.42 -5.57 -20.37
C ARG A 381 -10.90 -4.14 -20.12
N GLY A 382 -10.00 -3.16 -20.05
CA GLY A 382 -10.35 -1.76 -19.79
C GLY A 382 -10.96 -1.52 -18.40
N VAL A 383 -10.66 -2.40 -17.43
CA VAL A 383 -11.01 -2.16 -16.02
C VAL A 383 -10.23 -0.94 -15.56
N GLU A 384 -10.84 -0.07 -14.75
CA GLU A 384 -10.14 1.14 -14.34
C GLU A 384 -9.13 0.88 -13.21
N PRO A 385 -7.92 1.49 -13.25
CA PRO A 385 -6.93 1.36 -12.19
C PRO A 385 -7.52 1.74 -10.83
N LEU A 386 -7.31 0.88 -9.82
CA LEU A 386 -7.79 1.16 -8.46
C LEU A 386 -7.07 2.34 -7.84
N VAL A 387 -5.80 2.57 -8.21
CA VAL A 387 -5.05 3.76 -7.85
C VAL A 387 -4.27 4.27 -9.06
N GLY A 388 -4.72 5.42 -9.58
CA GLY A 388 -4.12 6.08 -10.73
C GLY A 388 -3.06 7.12 -10.36
N ALA A 389 -2.57 7.83 -11.36
CA ALA A 389 -1.53 8.85 -11.19
C ALA A 389 -1.95 10.00 -10.26
N GLN A 390 -3.21 10.47 -10.39
CA GLN A 390 -3.73 11.57 -9.60
C GLN A 390 -3.71 11.24 -8.11
N GLU A 391 -4.20 10.06 -7.72
CA GLU A 391 -4.25 9.63 -6.32
C GLU A 391 -2.84 9.45 -5.72
N ALA A 392 -1.87 8.93 -6.47
CA ALA A 392 -0.48 8.87 -5.98
C ALA A 392 0.15 10.25 -5.79
N ARG A 393 -0.06 11.19 -6.72
CA ARG A 393 0.40 12.58 -6.57
C ARG A 393 -0.15 13.21 -5.31
N ASP A 394 -1.41 12.91 -5.07
CA ASP A 394 -2.20 13.42 -3.97
C ASP A 394 -1.77 12.88 -2.61
N ASP A 395 -1.43 11.59 -2.53
CA ASP A 395 -0.84 10.98 -1.34
C ASP A 395 0.60 11.50 -1.10
N THR A 396 1.41 11.69 -2.15
CA THR A 396 2.74 12.33 -2.03
C THR A 396 2.61 13.73 -1.43
N ALA A 397 1.71 14.55 -1.96
CA ALA A 397 1.49 15.91 -1.45
C ALA A 397 1.05 15.90 0.03
N PHE A 398 0.15 14.99 0.39
CA PHE A 398 -0.34 14.87 1.77
C PHE A 398 0.78 14.45 2.74
N ILE A 399 1.64 13.49 2.39
CA ILE A 399 2.75 13.10 3.29
C ILE A 399 3.73 14.24 3.48
N ILE A 400 4.04 15.01 2.43
CA ILE A 400 4.93 16.18 2.54
C ILE A 400 4.30 17.22 3.46
N GLU A 401 3.01 17.51 3.32
CA GLU A 401 2.27 18.41 4.21
C GLU A 401 2.29 17.90 5.65
N TRP A 402 2.01 16.61 5.85
CA TRP A 402 2.01 15.97 7.15
C TRP A 402 3.38 16.06 7.81
N ALA A 403 4.46 15.72 7.11
CA ALA A 403 5.81 15.81 7.63
C ALA A 403 6.19 17.25 8.03
N ARG A 404 5.74 18.26 7.28
CA ARG A 404 5.92 19.68 7.65
C ARG A 404 5.13 20.08 8.90
N ALA A 405 3.99 19.44 9.14
CA ALA A 405 3.16 19.68 10.32
C ALA A 405 3.67 18.94 11.58
N THR A 406 4.53 17.93 11.41
CA THR A 406 5.10 17.13 12.49
C THR A 406 6.08 17.94 13.34
N ARG A 407 5.95 17.81 14.67
CA ARG A 407 6.85 18.43 15.65
C ARG A 407 7.67 17.38 16.37
N GLY A 408 8.98 17.60 16.53
CA GLY A 408 9.81 16.81 17.45
C GLY A 408 9.42 17.08 18.90
N VAL A 409 9.33 16.01 19.69
CA VAL A 409 9.04 16.06 21.14
C VAL A 409 10.28 15.69 21.95
#